data_AF-A0A196S9Z9-F1
#
_entry.id   AF-A0A196S9Z9-F1
#
_cell.length_a   1.000
_cell.length_b   1.000
_cell.length_c   1.000
_cell.angle_alpha   90.00
_cell.angle_beta   90.00
_cell.angle_gamma   90.00
#
_symmetry.space_group_name_H-M   'P 1'
#
loop_
_entity.id
_entity.type
_entity.pdbx_description
1 polymer ?
#
loop_
_entity_poly.entity_id
_entity_poly.type
_entity_poly.pdbx_seq_one_letter_code
_entity_poly.pdbx_strand_id
1 'polypeptide(L)'
;MLRYIHSLAFLCFVLNVVQSKCVSLAGACRNTQQQTMQFNINMFGRPKYEDRVTSSFNENQCERRRFSFLYHNILSCKETSTKRVYNCTSTTKSVWLKAFDMTDYTVKQYLEHCNKKLNKKYVELSKIHCKIDGVDPFAMERATVGTVEMRTITVDKDNFPQYPEYFPEKDSCIWNYEVEGIWSGLVITIVSIVVVILVLGIAIFIYAQKHRSEKRETLNRTVKVNLIDEYV
;
A
#
# COMPACT_ATOMS: atom_id res chain seq x y z
N MET A 1 -35.03 -10.78 7.59
CA MET A 1 -33.73 -11.40 7.97
C MET A 1 -32.80 -11.62 6.77
N LEU A 2 -33.27 -12.11 5.61
CA LEU A 2 -32.43 -12.37 4.42
C LEU A 2 -31.67 -11.15 3.80
N ARG A 3 -32.15 -9.92 4.00
CA ARG A 3 -31.50 -8.71 3.43
C ARG A 3 -30.22 -8.29 4.17
N TYR A 4 -30.07 -8.63 5.46
CA TYR A 4 -28.87 -8.30 6.24
C TYR A 4 -27.70 -9.24 5.95
N ILE A 5 -27.98 -10.49 5.56
CA ILE A 5 -26.96 -11.51 5.25
C ILE A 5 -26.18 -11.13 3.99
N HIS A 6 -26.84 -10.55 2.99
CA HIS A 6 -26.19 -10.10 1.75
C HIS A 6 -25.25 -8.91 2.00
N SER A 7 -25.64 -7.96 2.86
CA SER A 7 -24.77 -6.84 3.25
C SER A 7 -23.56 -7.28 4.06
N LEU A 8 -23.69 -8.29 4.93
CA LEU A 8 -22.58 -8.84 5.71
C LEU A 8 -21.60 -9.65 4.84
N ALA A 9 -22.12 -10.44 3.90
CA ALA A 9 -21.30 -11.19 2.95
C ALA A 9 -20.55 -10.25 1.99
N PHE A 10 -21.19 -9.16 1.55
CA PHE A 10 -20.53 -8.10 0.77
C PHE A 10 -19.48 -7.36 1.61
N LEU A 11 -19.75 -7.07 2.88
CA LEU A 11 -18.77 -6.50 3.82
C LEU A 11 -17.54 -7.42 3.98
N CYS A 12 -17.77 -8.72 4.18
CA CYS A 12 -16.71 -9.71 4.27
C CYS A 12 -15.95 -9.83 2.95
N PHE A 13 -16.62 -9.74 1.79
CA PHE A 13 -15.93 -9.76 0.50
C PHE A 13 -15.06 -8.51 0.32
N VAL A 14 -15.57 -7.32 0.65
CA VAL A 14 -14.82 -6.05 0.60
C VAL A 14 -13.65 -6.02 1.61
N LEU A 15 -13.83 -6.58 2.81
CA LEU A 15 -12.78 -6.69 3.83
C LEU A 15 -11.73 -7.78 3.52
N ASN A 16 -12.15 -8.91 2.95
CA ASN A 16 -11.24 -10.02 2.58
C ASN A 16 -10.43 -9.72 1.30
N VAL A 17 -10.87 -8.79 0.45
CA VAL A 17 -10.15 -8.44 -0.80
C VAL A 17 -8.89 -7.59 -0.54
N VAL A 18 -8.68 -7.01 0.66
CA VAL A 18 -7.76 -5.85 0.81
C VAL A 18 -6.63 -6.03 1.82
N GLN A 19 -6.53 -7.12 2.59
CA GLN A 19 -5.37 -7.33 3.46
C GLN A 19 -4.15 -7.84 2.68
N SER A 20 -3.50 -6.93 1.96
CA SER A 20 -2.11 -7.10 1.55
C SER A 20 -1.19 -6.66 2.67
N LYS A 21 -0.23 -7.49 3.04
CA LYS A 21 0.83 -7.14 3.98
C LYS A 21 2.04 -6.66 3.18
N CYS A 22 2.63 -5.55 3.60
CA CYS A 22 3.97 -5.21 3.17
C CYS A 22 4.99 -5.91 4.08
N VAL A 23 5.97 -6.55 3.48
CA VAL A 23 7.08 -7.21 4.15
C VAL A 23 8.38 -6.73 3.52
N SER A 24 9.36 -6.37 4.34
CA SER A 24 10.65 -5.84 3.88
C SER A 24 11.79 -6.73 4.35
N LEU A 25 12.81 -6.79 3.51
CA LEU A 25 14.01 -7.59 3.63
C LEU A 25 15.21 -6.67 3.39
N ALA A 26 16.16 -6.64 4.32
CA ALA A 26 17.40 -5.90 4.16
C ALA A 26 18.56 -6.85 3.82
N GLY A 27 19.31 -6.47 2.78
CA GLY A 27 20.56 -7.10 2.42
C GLY A 27 21.70 -6.54 3.26
N ALA A 28 22.83 -7.25 3.25
CA ALA A 28 24.05 -6.78 3.90
C ALA A 28 24.57 -5.50 3.22
N CYS A 29 25.14 -4.60 4.02
CA CYS A 29 25.91 -3.48 3.50
C CYS A 29 27.19 -3.99 2.82
N ARG A 30 27.41 -3.63 1.56
CA ARG A 30 28.65 -3.97 0.82
C ARG A 30 29.09 -2.77 -0.02
N ASN A 31 30.36 -2.40 0.08
CA ASN A 31 30.98 -1.34 -0.74
C ASN A 31 30.15 -0.04 -0.80
N THR A 32 29.72 0.48 0.36
CA THR A 32 28.87 1.68 0.49
C THR A 32 27.47 1.57 -0.12
N GLN A 33 27.01 0.36 -0.42
CA GLN A 33 25.67 0.09 -0.94
C GLN A 33 24.92 -0.91 -0.07
N GLN A 34 23.62 -0.71 0.05
CA GLN A 34 22.70 -1.67 0.64
C GLN A 34 21.48 -1.81 -0.26
N GLN A 35 21.07 -3.05 -0.49
CA GLN A 35 19.82 -3.33 -1.17
C GLN A 35 18.78 -3.76 -0.14
N THR A 36 17.57 -3.24 -0.26
CA THR A 36 16.40 -3.74 0.48
C THR A 36 15.32 -4.14 -0.52
N MET A 37 14.59 -5.20 -0.24
CA MET A 37 13.45 -5.64 -1.04
C MET A 37 12.17 -5.56 -0.21
N GLN A 38 11.14 -4.97 -0.78
CA GLN A 38 9.82 -4.87 -0.17
C GLN A 38 8.80 -5.57 -1.04
N PHE A 39 7.96 -6.41 -0.45
CA PHE A 39 6.91 -7.12 -1.16
C PHE A 39 5.55 -6.74 -0.62
N ASN A 40 4.60 -6.52 -1.52
CA ASN A 40 3.19 -6.52 -1.21
C ASN A 40 2.62 -7.92 -1.49
N ILE A 41 2.26 -8.64 -0.42
CA ILE A 41 1.77 -10.02 -0.51
C ILE A 41 0.34 -10.07 0.00
N ASN A 42 -0.57 -10.66 -0.78
CA ASN A 42 -1.97 -10.81 -0.39
C ASN A 42 -2.17 -11.91 0.66
N MET A 43 -3.39 -12.03 1.20
CA MET A 43 -3.72 -13.05 2.20
C MET A 43 -3.45 -14.51 1.75
N PHE A 44 -3.48 -14.78 0.44
CA PHE A 44 -3.18 -16.09 -0.14
C PHE A 44 -1.68 -16.34 -0.35
N GLY A 45 -0.82 -15.40 0.05
CA GLY A 45 0.62 -15.52 -0.12
C GLY A 45 1.11 -15.17 -1.54
N ARG A 46 0.25 -14.65 -2.42
CA ARG A 46 0.63 -14.26 -3.78
C ARG A 46 1.22 -12.84 -3.79
N PRO A 47 2.47 -12.67 -4.24
CA PRO A 47 3.07 -11.35 -4.43
C PRO A 47 2.37 -10.55 -5.55
N LYS A 48 2.18 -9.24 -5.36
CA LYS A 48 1.61 -8.33 -6.37
C LYS A 48 2.59 -7.28 -6.86
N TYR A 49 3.44 -6.78 -5.97
CA TYR A 49 4.47 -5.80 -6.29
C TYR A 49 5.73 -6.12 -5.49
N GLU A 50 6.87 -5.75 -6.06
CA GLU A 50 8.19 -5.81 -5.46
C GLU A 50 8.85 -4.44 -5.62
N ASP A 51 9.27 -3.84 -4.51
CA ASP A 51 10.06 -2.63 -4.53
C ASP A 51 11.49 -2.95 -4.12
N ARG A 52 12.41 -2.76 -5.05
CA ARG A 52 13.83 -2.83 -4.75
C ARG A 52 14.30 -1.43 -4.39
N VAL A 53 14.97 -1.27 -3.26
CA VAL A 53 15.61 -0.01 -2.89
C VAL A 53 17.11 -0.23 -2.86
N THR A 54 17.83 0.53 -3.67
CA THR A 54 19.29 0.58 -3.65
C THR A 54 19.69 1.87 -2.96
N SER A 55 20.27 1.75 -1.76
CA SER A 55 20.76 2.88 -0.97
C SER A 55 22.27 3.00 -1.12
N SER A 56 22.75 4.22 -1.35
CA SER A 56 24.17 4.57 -1.36
C SER A 56 24.55 5.32 -0.10
N PHE A 57 25.76 5.09 0.41
CA PHE A 57 26.25 5.60 1.68
C PHE A 57 27.62 6.27 1.49
N ASN A 58 28.03 7.16 2.40
CA ASN A 58 29.35 7.80 2.33
C ASN A 58 30.47 6.87 2.81
N GLU A 59 30.13 5.91 3.66
CA GLU A 59 31.09 5.13 4.43
C GLU A 59 30.83 3.63 4.25
N ASN A 60 31.89 2.84 4.41
CA ASN A 60 31.90 1.41 4.11
C ASN A 60 30.98 0.57 5.00
N GLN A 61 30.44 1.15 6.08
CA GLN A 61 29.52 0.47 7.01
C GLN A 61 28.06 0.96 6.92
N CYS A 62 27.70 1.68 5.85
CA CYS A 62 26.33 2.16 5.66
C CYS A 62 25.78 3.05 6.80
N GLU A 63 26.66 3.78 7.49
CA GLU A 63 26.27 4.65 8.61
C GLU A 63 25.44 5.85 8.14
N ARG A 64 25.90 6.50 7.07
CA ARG A 64 25.28 7.73 6.55
C ARG A 64 24.80 7.57 5.12
N ARG A 65 23.48 7.40 4.98
CA ARG A 65 22.81 7.28 3.68
C ARG A 65 22.91 8.61 2.92
N ARG A 66 23.35 8.55 1.67
CA ARG A 66 23.49 9.69 0.75
C ARG A 66 22.19 9.92 0.00
N PHE A 67 21.80 8.91 -0.77
CA PHE A 67 20.60 8.88 -1.57
C PHE A 67 20.15 7.42 -1.76
N SER A 68 18.94 7.21 -2.23
CA SER A 68 18.44 5.91 -2.61
C SER A 68 17.60 5.97 -3.87
N PHE A 69 17.76 4.94 -4.71
CA PHE A 69 16.84 4.64 -5.79
C PHE A 69 15.84 3.60 -5.33
N LEU A 70 14.57 3.79 -5.65
CA LEU A 70 13.51 2.82 -5.46
C LEU A 70 12.95 2.43 -6.82
N TYR A 71 13.05 1.15 -7.15
CA TYR A 71 12.50 0.53 -8.35
C TYR A 71 11.19 -0.12 -7.97
N HIS A 72 10.08 0.41 -8.48
CA HIS A 72 8.76 -0.16 -8.26
C HIS A 72 8.45 -1.16 -9.38
N ASN A 73 8.40 -2.43 -9.03
CA ASN A 73 8.12 -3.52 -9.97
C ASN A 73 6.72 -4.09 -9.75
N ILE A 74 5.98 -4.25 -10.85
CA ILE A 74 4.71 -4.98 -10.86
C ILE A 74 5.03 -6.45 -11.07
N LEU A 75 4.43 -7.32 -10.24
CA LEU A 75 4.58 -8.76 -10.35
C LEU A 75 3.32 -9.39 -10.93
N SER A 76 3.48 -10.14 -12.03
CA SER A 76 2.47 -11.05 -12.54
C SER A 76 2.85 -12.49 -12.20
N CYS A 77 2.27 -13.01 -11.12
CA CYS A 77 2.64 -14.30 -10.54
C CYS A 77 1.63 -15.42 -10.83
N LYS A 78 2.15 -16.59 -11.20
CA LYS A 78 1.42 -17.86 -11.25
C LYS A 78 2.01 -18.82 -10.23
N GLU A 79 1.14 -19.43 -9.42
CA GLU A 79 1.57 -20.47 -8.48
C GLU A 79 2.03 -21.70 -9.26
N THR A 80 3.12 -22.32 -8.80
CA THR A 80 3.66 -23.55 -9.38
C THR A 80 2.91 -24.77 -8.84
N SER A 81 3.34 -25.98 -9.21
CA SER A 81 2.86 -27.21 -8.58
C SER A 81 3.21 -27.29 -7.10
N THR A 82 4.28 -26.60 -6.67
CA THR A 82 4.64 -26.48 -5.26
C THR A 82 3.87 -25.32 -4.63
N LYS A 83 3.09 -25.65 -3.60
CA LYS A 83 2.28 -24.67 -2.85
C LYS A 83 3.13 -23.51 -2.34
N ARG A 84 2.63 -22.27 -2.51
CA ARG A 84 3.31 -21.01 -2.11
C ARG A 84 4.66 -20.75 -2.80
N VAL A 85 4.92 -21.41 -3.93
CA VAL A 85 6.02 -21.08 -4.83
C VAL A 85 5.41 -20.48 -6.09
N TYR A 86 5.87 -19.29 -6.46
CA TYR A 86 5.30 -18.50 -7.55
C TYR A 86 6.35 -18.18 -8.61
N ASN A 87 6.01 -18.46 -9.87
CA ASN A 87 6.76 -17.94 -11.00
C ASN A 87 6.15 -16.59 -11.40
N CYS A 88 6.94 -15.55 -11.26
CA CYS A 88 6.53 -14.18 -11.45
C CYS A 88 7.30 -13.55 -12.60
N THR A 89 6.57 -12.82 -13.44
CA THR A 89 7.16 -11.83 -14.35
C THR A 89 7.18 -10.50 -13.60
N SER A 90 8.38 -9.98 -13.34
CA SER A 90 8.62 -8.70 -12.69
C SER A 90 8.85 -7.64 -13.76
N THR A 91 8.09 -6.56 -13.74
CA THR A 91 8.21 -5.45 -14.71
C THR A 91 8.43 -4.15 -13.97
N THR A 92 9.55 -3.48 -14.23
CA THR A 92 9.86 -2.18 -13.61
C THR A 92 8.95 -1.10 -14.17
N LYS A 93 7.98 -0.64 -13.37
CA LYS A 93 7.00 0.38 -13.77
C LYS A 93 7.58 1.78 -13.67
N SER A 94 8.35 2.05 -12.63
CA SER A 94 8.88 3.39 -12.34
C SER A 94 10.08 3.32 -11.41
N VAL A 95 10.98 4.30 -11.54
CA VAL A 95 12.12 4.48 -10.63
C VAL A 95 12.01 5.84 -9.95
N TRP A 96 12.31 5.87 -8.66
CA TRP A 96 12.19 7.02 -7.79
C TRP A 96 13.51 7.30 -7.08
N LEU A 97 13.81 8.57 -6.82
CA LEU A 97 15.02 8.98 -6.11
C LEU A 97 14.65 9.74 -4.83
N LYS A 98 15.38 9.49 -3.75
CA LYS A 98 15.36 10.30 -2.53
C LYS A 98 16.78 10.64 -2.07
N ALA A 99 16.98 11.88 -1.65
CA ALA A 99 18.21 12.37 -1.05
C ALA A 99 18.09 12.40 0.49
N PHE A 100 19.18 12.12 1.19
CA PHE A 100 19.25 12.11 2.65
C PHE A 100 20.37 13.02 3.16
N ASP A 101 21.60 12.83 2.67
CA ASP A 101 22.74 13.60 3.14
C ASP A 101 22.94 14.90 2.36
N MET A 102 22.39 16.00 2.88
CA MET A 102 22.51 17.33 2.27
C MET A 102 23.92 17.94 2.39
N THR A 103 24.85 17.31 3.11
CA THR A 103 26.25 17.77 3.17
C THR A 103 27.10 17.22 2.04
N ASP A 104 26.70 16.07 1.47
CA ASP A 104 27.39 15.40 0.37
C ASP A 104 27.35 16.23 -0.92
N TYR A 105 28.49 16.31 -1.62
CA TYR A 105 28.62 17.12 -2.83
C TYR A 105 27.68 16.64 -3.96
N THR A 106 27.65 15.33 -4.23
CA THR A 106 26.79 14.77 -5.27
C THR A 106 25.30 14.99 -4.95
N VAL A 107 24.90 14.83 -3.69
CA VAL A 107 23.52 15.08 -3.26
C VAL A 107 23.14 16.55 -3.42
N LYS A 108 24.03 17.49 -3.07
CA LYS A 108 23.81 18.93 -3.32
C LYS A 108 23.55 19.20 -4.80
N GLN A 109 24.36 18.62 -5.67
CA GLN A 109 24.17 18.74 -7.13
C GLN A 109 22.79 18.21 -7.57
N TYR A 110 22.34 17.08 -7.03
CA TYR A 110 20.98 16.57 -7.31
C TYR A 110 19.87 17.52 -6.85
N LEU A 111 20.02 18.15 -5.70
CA LEU A 111 19.02 19.09 -5.18
C LEU A 111 18.99 20.41 -5.96
N GLU A 112 20.16 20.90 -6.37
CA GLU A 112 20.33 22.17 -7.08
C GLU A 112 19.89 22.07 -8.54
N HIS A 113 20.33 21.02 -9.24
CA HIS A 113 20.15 20.89 -10.70
C HIS A 113 19.00 19.98 -11.11
N CYS A 114 18.52 19.08 -10.23
CA CYS A 114 17.46 18.13 -10.59
C CYS A 114 16.12 18.50 -9.94
N ASN A 115 16.00 18.36 -8.61
CA ASN A 115 14.73 18.64 -7.91
C ASN A 115 14.94 18.83 -6.40
N LYS A 116 14.66 20.03 -5.90
CA LYS A 116 14.78 20.37 -4.47
C LYS A 116 13.90 19.52 -3.55
N LYS A 117 12.83 18.88 -4.05
CA LYS A 117 11.93 18.03 -3.25
C LYS A 117 12.54 16.67 -2.88
N LEU A 118 13.68 16.29 -3.49
CA LEU A 118 14.35 15.01 -3.24
C LEU A 118 14.77 14.84 -1.77
N ASN A 119 15.04 15.91 -1.03
CA ASN A 119 15.38 15.82 0.41
C ASN A 119 14.16 15.60 1.31
N LYS A 120 12.93 15.77 0.80
CA LYS A 120 11.68 15.57 1.56
C LYS A 120 11.09 14.19 1.28
N LYS A 121 10.94 13.85 0.00
CA LYS A 121 10.26 12.62 -0.43
C LYS A 121 10.94 12.00 -1.64
N TYR A 122 10.57 10.75 -1.90
CA TYR A 122 10.89 10.14 -3.19
C TYR A 122 10.21 10.90 -4.31
N VAL A 123 10.93 11.13 -5.39
CA VAL A 123 10.43 11.78 -6.61
C VAL A 123 10.69 10.86 -7.79
N GLU A 124 9.66 10.64 -8.61
CA GLU A 124 9.74 9.79 -9.78
C GLU A 124 10.69 10.40 -10.82
N LEU A 125 11.65 9.61 -11.30
CA LEU A 125 12.65 10.10 -12.24
C LEU A 125 12.04 10.56 -13.55
N SER A 126 10.98 9.92 -14.04
CA SER A 126 10.26 10.30 -15.27
C SER A 126 9.79 11.77 -15.27
N LYS A 127 9.51 12.32 -14.08
CA LYS A 127 9.03 13.69 -13.86
C LYS A 127 10.15 14.69 -13.58
N ILE A 128 11.39 14.24 -13.47
CA ILE A 128 12.56 15.07 -13.24
C ILE A 128 13.28 15.23 -14.58
N HIS A 129 13.61 16.46 -14.97
CA HIS A 129 14.62 16.71 -15.99
C HIS A 129 15.87 17.18 -15.27
N CYS A 130 16.97 16.41 -15.37
CA CYS A 130 18.23 16.77 -14.73
C CYS A 130 19.38 16.70 -15.73
N LYS A 131 20.22 17.73 -15.70
CA LYS A 131 21.52 17.74 -16.35
C LYS A 131 22.54 18.36 -15.42
N ILE A 132 23.59 17.61 -15.11
CA ILE A 132 24.77 18.08 -14.39
C ILE A 132 25.92 18.04 -15.39
N ASP A 133 26.53 19.17 -15.66
CA ASP A 133 27.57 19.32 -16.69
C ASP A 133 27.16 18.76 -18.07
N GLY A 134 25.88 18.94 -18.42
CA GLY A 134 25.30 18.49 -19.70
C GLY A 134 24.91 17.00 -19.74
N VAL A 135 25.21 16.22 -18.70
CA VAL A 135 24.95 14.78 -18.62
C VAL A 135 23.73 14.50 -17.72
N ASP A 136 22.86 13.56 -18.12
CA ASP A 136 21.81 13.05 -17.23
C ASP A 136 22.39 11.99 -16.28
N PRO A 137 22.58 12.29 -14.98
CA PRO A 137 23.17 11.35 -14.03
C PRO A 137 22.28 10.11 -13.79
N PHE A 138 21.00 10.16 -14.20
CA PHE A 138 20.01 9.12 -13.97
C PHE A 138 19.63 8.36 -15.24
N ALA A 139 20.37 8.53 -16.34
CA ALA A 139 20.07 7.90 -17.62
C ALA A 139 19.96 6.37 -17.52
N MET A 140 20.89 5.73 -16.81
CA MET A 140 20.87 4.28 -16.58
C MET A 140 19.62 3.85 -15.82
N GLU A 141 19.24 4.62 -14.79
CA GLU A 141 18.08 4.29 -13.96
C GLU A 141 16.77 4.45 -14.72
N ARG A 142 16.65 5.47 -15.57
CA ARG A 142 15.52 5.62 -16.48
C ARG A 142 15.43 4.46 -17.47
N ALA A 143 16.56 3.98 -17.97
CA ALA A 143 16.60 2.89 -18.93
C ALA A 143 16.10 1.55 -18.34
N THR A 144 16.06 1.42 -17.00
CA THR A 144 15.47 0.24 -16.36
C THR A 144 13.95 0.22 -16.39
N VAL A 145 13.28 1.35 -16.63
CA VAL A 145 11.82 1.41 -16.73
C VAL A 145 11.36 0.61 -17.96
N GLY A 146 10.41 -0.30 -17.74
CA GLY A 146 9.90 -1.22 -18.75
C GLY A 146 10.70 -2.53 -18.87
N THR A 147 11.83 -2.67 -18.18
CA THR A 147 12.56 -3.95 -18.16
C THR A 147 11.73 -5.04 -17.49
N VAL A 148 11.92 -6.28 -17.98
CA VAL A 148 11.17 -7.45 -17.54
C VAL A 148 12.15 -8.52 -17.10
N GLU A 149 11.93 -9.07 -15.91
CA GLU A 149 12.73 -10.15 -15.34
C GLU A 149 11.83 -11.28 -14.85
N MET A 150 12.26 -12.53 -15.06
CA MET A 150 11.58 -13.69 -14.49
C MET A 150 12.15 -13.99 -13.09
N ARG A 151 11.27 -14.14 -12.11
CA ARG A 151 11.61 -14.39 -10.71
C ARG A 151 10.79 -15.56 -10.19
N THR A 152 11.43 -16.47 -9.47
CA THR A 152 10.70 -17.45 -8.64
C THR A 152 10.72 -16.98 -7.21
N ILE A 153 9.54 -16.82 -6.60
CA ILE A 153 9.37 -16.31 -5.25
C ILE A 153 8.72 -17.41 -4.40
N THR A 154 9.40 -17.81 -3.35
CA THR A 154 8.87 -18.73 -2.34
C THR A 154 8.41 -17.94 -1.13
N VAL A 155 7.22 -18.23 -0.64
CA VAL A 155 6.61 -17.55 0.49
C VAL A 155 6.29 -18.58 1.58
N ASP A 156 6.65 -18.26 2.83
CA ASP A 156 6.36 -19.12 3.97
C ASP A 156 4.86 -19.08 4.36
N LYS A 157 4.50 -19.81 5.41
CA LYS A 157 3.13 -19.87 5.94
C LYS A 157 2.57 -18.54 6.44
N ASP A 158 3.45 -17.60 6.82
CA ASP A 158 3.13 -16.29 7.40
C ASP A 158 3.12 -15.19 6.33
N ASN A 159 3.08 -15.59 5.05
CA ASN A 159 3.13 -14.70 3.88
C ASN A 159 4.42 -13.88 3.83
N PHE A 160 5.54 -14.45 4.27
CA PHE A 160 6.86 -13.83 4.25
C PHE A 160 7.75 -14.48 3.18
N PRO A 161 8.39 -13.70 2.29
CA PRO A 161 9.24 -14.21 1.24
C PRO A 161 10.52 -14.81 1.81
N GLN A 162 10.94 -15.95 1.29
CA GLN A 162 12.14 -16.65 1.76
C GLN A 162 13.35 -16.30 0.89
N TYR A 163 14.26 -15.47 1.44
CA TYR A 163 15.55 -15.11 0.83
C TYR A 163 16.73 -15.22 1.82
N PRO A 164 16.94 -16.37 2.47
CA PRO A 164 17.86 -16.48 3.61
C PRO A 164 19.32 -16.16 3.27
N GLU A 165 19.77 -16.40 2.04
CA GLU A 165 21.17 -16.18 1.64
C GLU A 165 21.49 -14.72 1.26
N TYR A 166 20.51 -14.01 0.68
CA TYR A 166 20.74 -12.67 0.10
C TYR A 166 20.22 -11.55 1.00
N PHE A 167 19.20 -11.81 1.79
CA PHE A 167 18.54 -10.83 2.66
C PHE A 167 18.32 -11.44 4.05
N PRO A 168 19.35 -11.44 4.92
CA PRO A 168 19.29 -12.13 6.21
C PRO A 168 18.37 -11.45 7.23
N GLU A 169 18.02 -10.18 7.01
CA GLU A 169 17.35 -9.35 8.00
C GLU A 169 15.94 -8.92 7.57
N LYS A 170 15.01 -8.96 8.52
CA LYS A 170 13.69 -8.31 8.36
C LYS A 170 13.87 -6.81 8.52
N ASP A 171 13.27 -6.05 7.63
CA ASP A 171 13.29 -4.58 7.68
C ASP A 171 11.87 -4.00 7.74
N SER A 172 11.78 -2.69 7.87
CA SER A 172 10.56 -1.91 7.79
C SER A 172 10.22 -1.55 6.35
N CYS A 173 8.92 -1.53 6.03
CA CYS A 173 8.46 -1.04 4.74
C CYS A 173 8.56 0.49 4.69
N ILE A 174 9.01 1.00 3.55
CA ILE A 174 9.09 2.42 3.24
C ILE A 174 7.80 2.79 2.51
N TRP A 175 6.99 3.68 3.09
CA TRP A 175 5.67 4.04 2.55
C TRP A 175 5.63 5.43 1.89
N ASN A 176 6.75 6.17 1.92
CA ASN A 176 6.81 7.60 1.60
C ASN A 176 7.00 7.90 0.09
N TYR A 177 6.36 7.12 -0.77
CA TYR A 177 6.33 7.40 -2.21
C TYR A 177 4.90 7.21 -2.76
N GLU A 178 4.53 8.03 -3.75
CA GLU A 178 3.19 8.09 -4.31
C GLU A 178 2.93 6.87 -5.21
N VAL A 179 2.88 5.66 -4.63
CA VAL A 179 2.35 4.49 -5.32
C VAL A 179 0.84 4.55 -5.24
N GLU A 180 0.21 4.86 -6.37
CA GLU A 180 -1.23 4.85 -6.55
C GLU A 180 -1.88 3.54 -6.04
N GLY A 181 -1.14 2.44 -6.01
CA GLY A 181 -1.61 1.13 -5.52
C GLY A 181 -1.63 0.97 -4.00
N ILE A 182 -0.79 1.66 -3.24
CA ILE A 182 -0.67 1.43 -1.78
C ILE A 182 -1.52 2.41 -0.99
N TRP A 183 -1.66 3.65 -1.49
CA TRP A 183 -2.71 4.56 -1.01
C TRP A 183 -4.10 3.93 -1.16
N SER A 184 -4.29 3.02 -2.13
CA SER A 184 -5.53 2.29 -2.28
C SER A 184 -5.88 1.46 -1.03
N GLY A 185 -4.97 0.72 -0.40
CA GLY A 185 -5.34 -0.16 0.73
C GLY A 185 -5.88 0.61 1.94
N LEU A 186 -5.15 1.63 2.38
CA LEU A 186 -5.51 2.44 3.54
C LEU A 186 -6.71 3.36 3.23
N VAL A 187 -6.74 4.01 2.06
CA VAL A 187 -7.88 4.84 1.65
C VAL A 187 -9.12 3.98 1.41
N ILE A 188 -9.03 2.82 0.76
CA ILE A 188 -10.14 1.87 0.61
C ILE A 188 -10.63 1.41 1.98
N THR A 189 -9.73 1.15 2.94
CA THR A 189 -10.13 0.76 4.29
C THR A 189 -10.91 1.89 4.98
N ILE A 190 -10.41 3.13 4.93
CA ILE A 190 -11.09 4.30 5.52
C ILE A 190 -12.44 4.53 4.83
N VAL A 191 -12.49 4.53 3.50
CA VAL A 191 -13.72 4.71 2.72
C VAL A 191 -14.72 3.60 3.05
N SER A 192 -14.27 2.35 3.16
CA SER A 192 -15.13 1.22 3.54
C SER A 192 -15.75 1.42 4.92
N ILE A 193 -14.96 1.82 5.92
CA ILE A 193 -15.45 2.11 7.28
C ILE A 193 -16.52 3.22 7.24
N VAL A 194 -16.26 4.31 6.52
CA VAL A 194 -17.21 5.42 6.37
C VAL A 194 -18.53 4.94 5.76
N VAL A 195 -18.47 4.12 4.70
CA VAL A 195 -19.66 3.54 4.08
C VAL A 195 -20.44 2.65 5.05
N VAL A 196 -19.76 1.82 5.85
CA VAL A 196 -20.41 0.98 6.87
C VAL A 196 -21.17 1.82 7.90
N ILE A 197 -20.52 2.88 8.41
CA ILE A 197 -21.13 3.79 9.40
C ILE A 197 -22.37 4.47 8.82
N LEU A 198 -22.30 4.95 7.58
CA LEU A 198 -23.43 5.59 6.90
C LEU A 198 -24.62 4.62 6.74
N VAL A 199 -24.38 3.38 6.31
CA VAL A 199 -25.44 2.37 6.16
C VAL A 199 -26.09 2.04 7.51
N LEU A 200 -25.28 1.87 8.57
CA LEU A 200 -25.79 1.66 9.93
C LEU A 200 -26.61 2.86 10.42
N GLY A 201 -26.15 4.08 10.17
CA GLY A 201 -26.86 5.31 10.51
C GLY A 201 -28.24 5.39 9.83
N ILE A 202 -28.31 5.10 8.53
CA ILE A 202 -29.58 5.06 7.77
C ILE A 202 -30.52 3.99 8.35
N ALA A 203 -30.00 2.79 8.64
CA ALA A 203 -30.81 1.71 9.21
C ALA A 203 -31.39 2.08 10.59
N ILE A 204 -30.57 2.68 11.46
CA ILE A 204 -31.01 3.17 12.78
C ILE A 204 -32.04 4.29 12.63
N PHE A 205 -31.85 5.21 11.69
CA PHE A 205 -32.79 6.29 11.42
C PHE A 205 -34.16 5.76 10.98
N ILE A 206 -34.19 4.83 10.01
CA ILE A 206 -35.43 4.19 9.55
C ILE A 206 -36.11 3.44 10.70
N TYR A 207 -35.35 2.69 11.51
CA TYR A 207 -35.89 2.00 12.68
C TYR A 207 -36.50 2.98 13.69
N ALA A 208 -35.82 4.09 13.99
CA ALA A 208 -36.31 5.11 14.90
C ALA A 208 -37.58 5.79 14.39
N GLN A 209 -37.66 6.09 13.09
CA GLN A 209 -38.88 6.64 12.46
C GLN A 209 -40.03 5.66 12.54
N LYS A 210 -39.80 4.38 12.22
CA LYS A 210 -40.81 3.33 12.29
C LYS A 210 -41.33 3.14 13.73
N HIS A 211 -40.43 3.02 14.70
CA HIS A 211 -40.80 2.88 16.11
C HIS A 211 -41.55 4.12 16.65
N ARG A 212 -41.19 5.34 16.21
CA ARG A 212 -41.97 6.55 16.53
C ARG A 212 -43.36 6.51 15.92
N SER A 213 -43.51 6.01 14.69
CA SER A 213 -44.82 5.89 14.04
C SER A 213 -45.73 4.89 14.76
N GLU A 214 -45.18 3.72 15.13
CA GLU A 214 -45.91 2.69 15.87
C GLU A 214 -46.35 3.21 17.25
N LYS A 215 -45.49 3.93 17.97
CA LYS A 215 -45.88 4.59 19.23
C LYS A 215 -47.00 5.61 19.04
N ARG A 216 -47.01 6.38 17.96
CA ARG A 216 -48.08 7.35 17.65
C ARG A 216 -49.39 6.66 17.31
N GLU A 217 -49.37 5.58 16.54
CA GLU A 217 -50.57 4.80 16.22
C GLU A 217 -51.18 4.16 17.47
N THR A 218 -50.36 3.58 18.34
CA THR A 218 -50.83 2.98 19.60
C THR A 218 -51.46 4.04 20.50
N LEU A 219 -50.83 5.21 20.66
CA LEU A 219 -51.39 6.30 21.46
C LEU A 219 -52.72 6.82 20.88
N ASN A 220 -52.81 6.99 19.56
CA ASN A 220 -54.05 7.41 18.89
C ASN A 220 -55.18 6.40 19.05
N ARG A 221 -54.87 5.08 19.05
CA ARG A 221 -55.86 4.04 19.36
C ARG A 221 -56.34 4.14 20.81
N THR A 222 -55.44 4.29 21.78
CA THR A 222 -55.82 4.38 23.20
C THR A 222 -56.67 5.63 23.48
N VAL A 223 -56.32 6.78 22.91
CA VAL A 223 -57.11 8.02 23.05
C VAL A 223 -58.50 7.87 22.42
N LYS A 224 -58.60 7.25 21.24
CA LYS A 224 -59.91 6.97 20.61
C LYS A 224 -60.78 6.04 21.44
N VAL A 225 -60.23 5.00 22.05
CA VAL A 225 -60.99 4.07 22.90
C VAL A 225 -61.49 4.78 24.14
N ASN A 226 -60.63 5.54 24.84
CA ASN A 226 -61.02 6.27 26.04
C ASN A 226 -62.09 7.35 25.75
N LEU A 227 -62.04 8.02 24.59
CA LEU A 227 -63.07 8.97 24.17
C LEU A 227 -64.42 8.32 23.84
N ILE A 228 -64.45 7.02 23.52
CA ILE A 228 -65.71 6.30 23.29
C ILE A 228 -66.33 5.89 24.62
N ASP A 229 -65.50 5.45 25.59
CA ASP A 229 -65.96 5.06 26.93
C ASP A 229 -66.46 6.25 27.78
N GLU A 230 -66.04 7.48 27.49
CA GLU A 230 -66.52 8.69 28.19
C GLU A 230 -67.91 9.19 27.71
N TYR A 231 -68.41 8.67 26.58
CA TYR A 231 -69.66 9.11 25.95
C TYR A 231 -70.78 8.05 25.97
N VAL A 232 -70.57 6.92 26.66
CA VAL A 232 -71.57 5.86 26.93
C VAL A 232 -71.96 5.89 28.41
#